data_AF-S7Y357-F1
#
_entry.id   AF-S7Y357-F1
#
_cell.length_a   1.000
_cell.length_b   1.000
_cell.length_c   1.000
_cell.angle_alpha   90.00
_cell.angle_beta   90.00
_cell.angle_gamma   90.00
#
_symmetry.space_group_name_H-M   'P 1'
#
loop_
_entity.id
_entity.type
_entity.pdbx_description
1 polymer ?
#
loop_
_entity_poly.entity_id
_entity_poly.type
_entity_poly.pdbx_seq_one_letter_code
_entity_poly.pdbx_strand_id
1 'polypeptide(L)'
;MKSRTSELAVGIFVIIFGIALFFLAMKVSGLVGTNLRDSYSMTAQFDNVNGLKPRAKVTMSGVTIGRVESITLDPITRLATVKFELDGKLTSFNAEQLKEVQKNALEELRYSSDYQQADAAKQKEMEQQLIGNMTSITSLDEDAYIMVATNGLLGEKYLKVVPGGGVNYLKRGDVVSNTQGTMDLEDLISKFITGGAGKSTSSSSTESSASQPATDDAEPSFVE
;
A
#
# COMPACT_ATOMS: atom_id res chain seq x y z
N MET A 1 -65.18 -12.44 -15.52
CA MET A 1 -65.00 -11.16 -14.78
C MET A 1 -63.55 -10.75 -14.95
N LYS A 2 -63.28 -9.58 -15.54
CA LYS A 2 -61.92 -9.12 -15.85
C LYS A 2 -61.38 -8.38 -14.63
N SER A 3 -60.59 -9.04 -13.78
CA SER A 3 -60.06 -8.45 -12.56
C SER A 3 -58.84 -7.59 -12.89
N ARG A 4 -59.07 -6.29 -13.17
CA ARG A 4 -58.01 -5.29 -13.36
C ARG A 4 -56.95 -5.33 -12.24
N THR A 5 -57.35 -5.73 -11.05
CA THR A 5 -56.47 -5.98 -9.90
C THR A 5 -55.39 -7.05 -10.17
N SER A 6 -55.73 -8.11 -10.90
CA SER A 6 -54.79 -9.18 -11.28
C SER A 6 -53.80 -8.70 -12.33
N GLU A 7 -54.24 -7.92 -13.32
CA GLU A 7 -53.37 -7.34 -14.34
C GLU A 7 -52.35 -6.36 -13.71
N LEU A 8 -52.79 -5.52 -12.76
CA LEU A 8 -51.92 -4.62 -11.99
C LEU A 8 -50.92 -5.40 -11.12
N ALA A 9 -51.38 -6.45 -10.42
CA ALA A 9 -50.53 -7.27 -9.56
C ALA A 9 -49.41 -7.98 -10.34
N VAL A 10 -49.72 -8.51 -11.53
CA VAL A 10 -48.72 -9.13 -12.41
C VAL A 10 -47.71 -8.09 -12.90
N GLY A 11 -48.17 -6.89 -13.30
CA GLY A 11 -47.27 -5.80 -13.70
C GLY A 11 -46.29 -5.42 -12.59
N ILE A 12 -46.78 -5.24 -11.36
CA ILE A 12 -45.94 -4.95 -10.19
C ILE A 12 -44.97 -6.10 -9.91
N PHE A 13 -45.43 -7.35 -9.99
CA PHE A 13 -44.59 -8.53 -9.77
C PHE A 13 -43.43 -8.59 -10.78
N VAL A 14 -43.70 -8.35 -12.07
CA VAL A 14 -42.66 -8.35 -13.12
C VAL A 14 -41.65 -7.23 -12.89
N ILE A 15 -42.09 -6.04 -12.47
CA ILE A 15 -41.18 -4.92 -12.16
C ILE A 15 -40.29 -5.27 -10.96
N ILE A 16 -40.87 -5.76 -9.87
CA ILE A 16 -40.10 -6.16 -8.68
C ILE A 16 -39.10 -7.26 -9.03
N PHE A 17 -39.51 -8.25 -9.82
CA PHE A 17 -38.64 -9.32 -10.28
C PHE A 17 -37.50 -8.79 -11.16
N GLY A 18 -37.78 -7.87 -12.08
CA GLY A 18 -36.76 -7.21 -12.91
C GLY A 18 -35.75 -6.42 -12.07
N ILE A 19 -36.22 -5.67 -11.06
CA ILE A 19 -35.36 -4.96 -10.11
C ILE A 19 -34.50 -5.95 -9.31
N ALA A 20 -35.09 -7.03 -8.81
CA ALA A 20 -34.36 -8.06 -8.07
C ALA A 20 -33.25 -8.71 -8.92
N LEU A 21 -33.55 -9.04 -10.18
CA LEU A 21 -32.54 -9.58 -11.11
C LEU A 21 -31.44 -8.57 -11.43
N PHE A 22 -31.78 -7.29 -11.59
CA PHE A 22 -30.80 -6.24 -11.80
C PHE A 22 -29.82 -6.13 -10.61
N PHE A 23 -30.33 -6.12 -9.38
CA PHE A 23 -29.48 -6.13 -8.18
C PHE A 23 -28.63 -7.39 -8.06
N LEU A 24 -29.19 -8.57 -8.39
CA LEU A 24 -28.43 -9.81 -8.40
C LEU A 24 -27.30 -9.77 -9.43
N ALA A 25 -27.55 -9.28 -10.64
CA ALA A 25 -26.55 -9.13 -11.69
C ALA A 25 -25.40 -8.21 -11.27
N MET A 26 -25.72 -7.06 -10.65
CA MET A 26 -24.69 -6.14 -10.12
C MET A 26 -23.84 -6.79 -9.02
N LYS A 27 -24.45 -7.58 -8.14
CA LYS A 27 -23.75 -8.30 -7.07
C LYS A 27 -22.83 -9.40 -7.62
N VAL A 28 -23.30 -10.18 -8.60
CA VAL A 28 -22.51 -11.25 -9.25
C VAL A 28 -21.35 -10.67 -10.08
N SER A 29 -21.56 -9.54 -10.74
CA SER A 29 -20.51 -8.87 -11.51
C SER A 29 -19.40 -8.24 -10.64
N GLY A 30 -19.59 -8.18 -9.31
CA GLY A 30 -18.67 -7.48 -8.40
C GLY A 30 -18.58 -5.97 -8.68
N LEU A 31 -19.63 -5.38 -9.27
CA LEU A 31 -19.74 -3.93 -9.52
C LEU A 31 -20.18 -3.18 -8.27
N VAL A 32 -21.04 -3.81 -7.45
CA VAL A 32 -21.62 -3.20 -6.25
C VAL A 32 -21.28 -4.05 -5.03
N GLY A 33 -20.39 -3.53 -4.18
CA GLY A 33 -20.04 -4.07 -2.86
C GLY A 33 -19.16 -5.32 -2.90
N THR A 34 -17.93 -5.18 -2.41
CA THR A 34 -17.09 -6.32 -2.01
C THR A 34 -17.74 -6.98 -0.78
N ASN A 35 -18.09 -8.28 -0.85
CA ASN A 35 -18.65 -9.03 0.29
C ASN A 35 -17.55 -9.48 1.27
N LEU A 36 -16.50 -8.67 1.47
CA LEU A 36 -15.51 -8.94 2.50
C LEU A 36 -16.07 -8.47 3.84
N ARG A 37 -16.75 -9.38 4.55
CA ARG A 37 -17.41 -9.11 5.85
C ARG A 37 -16.45 -8.62 6.93
N ASP A 38 -15.16 -8.93 6.79
CA ASP A 38 -14.07 -8.42 7.62
C ASP A 38 -12.95 -7.95 6.69
N SER A 39 -13.03 -6.70 6.26
CA SER A 39 -11.98 -6.05 5.47
C SER A 39 -11.52 -4.79 6.17
N TYR A 40 -10.29 -4.38 5.87
CA TYR A 40 -9.72 -3.12 6.34
C TYR A 40 -8.88 -2.50 5.23
N SER A 41 -8.81 -1.17 5.24
CA SER A 41 -7.98 -0.43 4.30
C SER A 41 -6.58 -0.21 4.86
N MET A 42 -5.61 -0.13 3.97
CA MET A 42 -4.25 0.34 4.23
C MET A 42 -3.82 1.27 3.09
N THR A 43 -2.73 1.99 3.32
CA THR A 43 -2.19 2.94 2.33
C THR A 43 -0.72 2.67 2.08
N ALA A 44 -0.24 2.94 0.88
CA ALA A 44 1.18 2.93 0.55
C ALA A 44 1.51 4.07 -0.42
N GLN A 45 2.68 4.67 -0.29
CA GLN A 45 3.14 5.79 -1.12
C GLN A 45 4.21 5.31 -2.10
N PHE A 46 4.09 5.66 -3.37
CA PHE A 46 4.99 5.21 -4.42
C PHE A 46 5.46 6.40 -5.27
N ASP A 47 6.69 6.33 -5.76
CA ASP A 47 7.20 7.29 -6.75
C ASP A 47 6.54 7.10 -8.12
N ASN A 48 6.30 5.83 -8.52
CA ASN A 48 5.71 5.49 -9.82
C ASN A 48 4.76 4.29 -9.70
N VAL A 49 3.50 4.49 -10.13
CA VAL A 49 2.44 3.48 -10.15
C VAL A 49 1.87 3.25 -11.56
N ASN A 50 2.66 3.54 -12.60
CA ASN A 50 2.23 3.45 -13.99
C ASN A 50 1.60 2.08 -14.32
N GLY A 51 0.46 2.12 -15.01
CA GLY A 51 -0.33 0.94 -15.36
C GLY A 51 -1.12 0.29 -14.22
N LEU A 52 -0.92 0.67 -12.94
CA LEU A 52 -1.77 0.24 -11.83
C LEU A 52 -3.13 0.91 -11.94
N LYS A 53 -4.20 0.12 -11.74
CA LYS A 53 -5.58 0.59 -11.85
C LYS A 53 -6.36 0.30 -10.57
N PRO A 54 -7.39 1.09 -10.24
CA PRO A 54 -8.37 0.70 -9.24
C PRO A 54 -8.91 -0.71 -9.51
N ARG A 55 -9.23 -1.45 -8.46
CA ARG A 55 -9.67 -2.86 -8.46
C ARG A 55 -8.60 -3.89 -8.82
N ALA A 56 -7.36 -3.48 -9.12
CA ALA A 56 -6.24 -4.40 -9.27
C ALA A 56 -6.07 -5.25 -7.99
N LYS A 57 -5.68 -6.51 -8.15
CA LYS A 57 -5.50 -7.42 -7.01
C LYS A 57 -4.33 -6.98 -6.13
N VAL A 58 -4.43 -7.25 -4.83
CA VAL A 58 -3.30 -7.24 -3.89
C VAL A 58 -3.00 -8.69 -3.55
N THR A 59 -1.74 -9.08 -3.67
CA THR A 59 -1.32 -10.46 -3.44
C THR A 59 -0.20 -10.54 -2.43
N MET A 60 -0.18 -11.63 -1.68
CA MET A 60 0.92 -12.00 -0.78
C MET A 60 1.23 -13.47 -1.04
N SER A 61 2.49 -13.79 -1.29
CA SER A 61 2.94 -15.16 -1.59
C SER A 61 2.15 -15.85 -2.73
N GLY A 62 1.68 -15.07 -3.72
CA GLY A 62 0.90 -15.56 -4.86
C GLY A 62 -0.61 -15.70 -4.61
N VAL A 63 -1.07 -15.55 -3.37
CA VAL A 63 -2.50 -15.59 -3.01
C VAL A 63 -3.08 -14.19 -3.05
N THR A 64 -4.29 -14.04 -3.59
CA THR A 64 -4.99 -12.75 -3.58
C THR A 64 -5.56 -12.50 -2.19
N ILE A 65 -5.11 -11.43 -1.55
CA ILE A 65 -5.49 -11.04 -0.18
C ILE A 65 -6.30 -9.74 -0.15
N GLY A 66 -6.48 -9.07 -1.29
CA GLY A 66 -7.08 -7.74 -1.31
C GLY A 66 -7.23 -7.13 -2.69
N ARG A 67 -7.62 -5.86 -2.74
CA ARG A 67 -7.78 -5.08 -3.97
C ARG A 67 -7.41 -3.61 -3.76
N VAL A 68 -6.92 -2.97 -4.82
CA VAL A 68 -6.72 -1.51 -4.85
C VAL A 68 -8.08 -0.83 -4.87
N GLU A 69 -8.28 0.10 -3.95
CA GLU A 69 -9.49 0.91 -3.83
C GLU A 69 -9.38 2.16 -4.70
N SER A 70 -8.32 2.95 -4.49
CA SER A 70 -8.10 4.22 -5.19
C SER A 70 -6.62 4.58 -5.26
N ILE A 71 -6.29 5.48 -6.20
CA ILE A 71 -4.95 6.00 -6.43
C ILE A 71 -5.08 7.52 -6.51
N THR A 72 -4.34 8.24 -5.68
CA THR A 72 -4.30 9.71 -5.68
C THR A 72 -2.86 10.19 -5.80
N LEU A 73 -2.67 11.44 -6.25
CA LEU A 73 -1.37 12.09 -6.30
C LEU A 73 -1.35 13.21 -5.26
N ASP A 74 -0.35 13.21 -4.38
CA ASP A 74 -0.11 14.35 -3.50
C ASP A 74 0.68 15.42 -4.29
N PRO A 75 0.12 16.64 -4.48
CA PRO A 75 0.78 17.68 -5.26
C PRO A 75 2.04 18.27 -4.59
N ILE A 76 2.21 18.10 -3.28
CA ILE A 76 3.37 18.63 -2.54
C ILE A 76 4.54 17.64 -2.64
N THR A 77 4.30 16.40 -2.23
CA THR A 77 5.35 15.37 -2.24
C THR A 77 5.59 14.79 -3.63
N ARG A 78 4.62 14.93 -4.55
CA ARG A 78 4.59 14.32 -5.89
C ARG A 78 4.55 12.79 -5.85
N LEU A 79 4.21 12.21 -4.70
CA LEU A 79 4.07 10.77 -4.52
C LEU A 79 2.64 10.32 -4.82
N ALA A 80 2.53 9.16 -5.46
CA ALA A 80 1.26 8.49 -5.66
C ALA A 80 0.88 7.74 -4.38
N THR A 81 -0.25 8.12 -3.78
CA THR A 81 -0.83 7.46 -2.62
C THR A 81 -1.84 6.42 -3.10
N VAL A 82 -1.58 5.15 -2.82
CA VAL A 82 -2.46 4.04 -3.19
C VAL A 82 -3.17 3.53 -1.95
N LYS A 83 -4.50 3.61 -1.95
CA LYS A 83 -5.36 3.02 -0.92
C LYS A 83 -5.82 1.65 -1.40
N PHE A 84 -5.68 0.63 -0.55
CA PHE A 84 -6.06 -0.73 -0.87
C PHE A 84 -6.75 -1.41 0.31
N GLU A 85 -7.66 -2.33 0.01
CA GLU A 85 -8.41 -3.12 0.98
C GLU A 85 -7.82 -4.54 1.08
N LEU A 86 -7.70 -5.06 2.29
CA LEU A 86 -7.26 -6.41 2.60
C LEU A 86 -8.36 -7.24 3.26
N ASP A 87 -8.32 -8.55 3.06
CA ASP A 87 -9.19 -9.54 3.70
C ASP A 87 -8.66 -9.89 5.09
N GLY A 88 -9.39 -9.49 6.13
CA GLY A 88 -9.06 -9.75 7.53
C GLY A 88 -8.99 -11.24 7.85
N LYS A 89 -9.71 -12.10 7.13
CA LYS A 89 -9.60 -13.56 7.35
C LYS A 89 -8.28 -14.14 6.89
N LEU A 90 -7.64 -13.52 5.90
CA LEU A 90 -6.37 -13.98 5.33
C LEU A 90 -5.16 -13.24 5.90
N THR A 91 -5.39 -12.06 6.50
CA THR A 91 -4.33 -11.13 6.89
C THR A 91 -4.42 -10.66 8.34
N SER A 92 -5.22 -11.34 9.17
CA SER A 92 -5.25 -11.14 10.62
C SER A 92 -5.14 -12.48 11.33
N PHE A 93 -4.60 -12.46 12.54
CA PHE A 93 -4.44 -13.67 13.34
C PHE A 93 -5.77 -14.13 13.92
N ASN A 94 -6.02 -15.44 13.87
CA ASN A 94 -7.11 -16.04 14.62
C ASN A 94 -6.75 -16.12 16.12
N ALA A 95 -7.71 -16.53 16.96
CA ALA A 95 -7.51 -16.56 18.42
C ALA A 95 -6.40 -17.52 18.90
N GLU A 96 -6.07 -18.56 18.14
CA GLU A 96 -4.99 -19.50 18.48
C GLU A 96 -3.63 -18.91 18.10
N GLN A 97 -3.52 -18.40 16.88
CA GLN A 97 -2.33 -17.72 16.38
C GLN A 97 -2.00 -16.48 17.23
N LEU A 98 -3.01 -15.72 17.65
CA LEU A 98 -2.82 -14.54 18.46
C LEU A 98 -2.19 -14.86 19.82
N LYS A 99 -2.47 -16.04 20.41
CA LYS A 99 -1.80 -16.47 21.65
C LYS A 99 -0.31 -16.75 21.42
N GLU A 100 0.03 -17.36 20.30
CA GLU A 100 1.42 -17.62 19.92
C GLU A 100 2.17 -16.32 19.66
N VAL A 101 1.58 -15.42 18.87
CA VAL A 101 2.15 -14.11 18.57
C VAL A 101 2.30 -13.27 19.85
N GLN A 102 1.29 -13.27 20.74
CA GLN A 102 1.36 -12.65 22.06
C GLN A 102 2.50 -13.20 22.90
N LYS A 103 2.67 -14.52 22.93
CA LYS A 103 3.75 -15.15 23.68
C LYS A 103 5.11 -14.69 23.18
N ASN A 104 5.33 -14.73 21.87
CA ASN A 104 6.61 -14.34 21.27
C ASN A 104 6.91 -12.85 21.50
N ALA A 105 5.91 -11.99 21.30
CA ALA A 105 6.05 -10.55 21.53
C ALA A 105 6.30 -10.21 23.01
N LEU A 106 5.64 -10.90 23.94
CA LEU A 106 5.90 -10.73 25.38
C LEU A 106 7.30 -11.22 25.78
N GLU A 107 7.77 -12.31 25.17
CA GLU A 107 9.12 -12.82 25.39
C GLU A 107 10.16 -11.81 24.93
N GLU A 108 10.00 -11.24 23.74
CA GLU A 108 10.89 -10.21 23.20
C GLU A 108 10.84 -8.90 23.99
N LEU A 109 9.64 -8.45 24.39
CA LEU A 109 9.48 -7.29 25.26
C LEU A 109 10.30 -7.45 26.54
N ARG A 110 10.35 -8.66 27.13
CA ARG A 110 11.15 -8.94 28.32
C ARG A 110 12.66 -8.91 28.08
N TYR A 111 13.12 -9.13 26.85
CA TYR A 111 14.52 -8.96 26.49
C TYR A 111 14.90 -7.51 26.17
N SER A 112 13.93 -6.61 26.01
CA SER A 112 14.20 -5.19 25.78
C SER A 112 14.92 -4.54 26.96
N SER A 113 15.96 -3.76 26.66
CA SER A 113 16.68 -2.95 27.64
C SER A 113 15.75 -2.02 28.44
N ASP A 114 14.70 -1.50 27.80
CA ASP A 114 13.74 -0.59 28.42
C ASP A 114 12.86 -1.33 29.45
N TYR A 115 12.52 -2.59 29.18
CA TYR A 115 11.77 -3.43 30.09
C TYR A 115 12.58 -3.79 31.34
N GLN A 116 13.86 -4.14 31.15
CA GLN A 116 14.76 -4.52 32.24
C GLN A 116 15.08 -3.35 33.18
N GLN A 117 15.06 -2.11 32.67
CA GLN A 117 15.30 -0.89 33.45
C GLN A 117 14.05 -0.34 34.12
N ALA A 118 12.86 -0.80 33.73
CA ALA A 118 11.60 -0.32 34.27
C ALA A 118 11.29 -0.92 35.65
N ASP A 119 10.54 -0.16 36.46
CA ASP A 119 9.98 -0.65 37.71
C ASP A 119 8.86 -1.70 37.46
N ALA A 120 8.51 -2.49 38.48
CA ALA A 120 7.54 -3.56 38.35
C ALA A 120 6.11 -3.07 37.98
N ALA A 121 5.79 -1.79 38.22
CA ALA A 121 4.51 -1.22 37.82
C ALA A 121 4.50 -0.89 36.32
N LYS A 122 5.56 -0.25 35.82
CA LYS A 122 5.77 0.06 34.40
C LYS A 122 5.92 -1.20 33.56
N GLN A 123 6.59 -2.24 34.06
CA GLN A 123 6.67 -3.53 33.38
C GLN A 123 5.29 -4.11 33.09
N LYS A 124 4.40 -4.14 34.09
CA LYS A 124 3.01 -4.60 33.92
C LYS A 124 2.22 -3.72 32.96
N GLU A 125 2.44 -2.41 33.01
CA GLU A 125 1.80 -1.48 32.09
C GLU A 125 2.23 -1.73 30.64
N MET A 126 3.53 -1.94 30.39
CA MET A 126 4.06 -2.28 29.06
C MET A 126 3.50 -3.60 28.53
N GLU A 127 3.46 -4.66 29.35
CA GLU A 127 2.84 -5.93 28.95
C GLU A 127 1.35 -5.75 28.61
N GLN A 128 0.62 -4.97 29.42
CA GLN A 128 -0.81 -4.73 29.20
C GLN A 128 -1.07 -3.88 27.94
N GLN A 129 -0.25 -2.86 27.68
CA GLN A 129 -0.30 -2.05 26.48
C GLN A 129 0.00 -2.88 25.23
N LEU A 130 1.01 -3.76 25.30
CA LEU A 130 1.33 -4.69 24.20
C LEU A 130 0.12 -5.57 23.88
N ILE A 131 -0.43 -6.27 24.88
CA ILE A 131 -1.58 -7.15 24.69
C ILE A 131 -2.80 -6.40 24.12
N GLY A 132 -3.06 -5.18 24.60
CA GLY A 132 -4.14 -4.33 24.09
C GLY A 132 -3.96 -3.99 22.60
N ASN A 133 -2.74 -3.60 22.21
CA ASN A 133 -2.39 -3.28 20.83
C ASN A 133 -2.49 -4.48 19.88
N MET A 134 -2.27 -5.71 20.39
CA MET A 134 -2.27 -6.93 19.58
C MET A 134 -3.64 -7.37 19.07
N THR A 135 -4.74 -6.84 19.61
CA THR A 135 -6.09 -7.19 19.15
C THR A 135 -6.38 -6.68 17.72
N SER A 136 -5.60 -5.70 17.25
CA SER A 136 -5.80 -5.03 15.95
C SER A 136 -4.64 -5.20 14.98
N ILE A 137 -3.70 -6.11 15.26
CA ILE A 137 -2.53 -6.35 14.40
C ILE A 137 -2.91 -7.18 13.18
N THR A 138 -2.16 -6.96 12.11
CA THR A 138 -2.25 -7.71 10.87
C THR A 138 -1.13 -8.74 10.81
N SER A 139 -1.18 -9.65 9.84
CA SER A 139 -0.05 -10.54 9.53
C SER A 139 0.99 -9.87 8.61
N LEU A 140 0.93 -8.55 8.43
CA LEU A 140 1.93 -7.79 7.69
C LEU A 140 2.93 -7.23 8.68
N ASP A 141 4.20 -7.55 8.45
CA ASP A 141 5.31 -7.06 9.24
C ASP A 141 5.56 -5.57 8.94
N GLU A 142 6.10 -4.84 9.91
CA GLU A 142 6.45 -3.42 9.75
C GLU A 142 7.56 -3.21 8.70
N ASP A 143 8.44 -4.21 8.53
CA ASP A 143 9.49 -4.24 7.53
C ASP A 143 9.05 -4.85 6.19
N ALA A 144 7.82 -5.36 6.10
CA ALA A 144 7.28 -5.86 4.84
C ALA A 144 7.29 -4.75 3.78
N TYR A 145 7.56 -5.14 2.53
CA TYR A 145 7.58 -4.19 1.42
C TYR A 145 6.58 -4.55 0.33
N ILE A 146 6.02 -3.51 -0.28
CA ILE A 146 4.97 -3.63 -1.29
C ILE A 146 5.47 -3.07 -2.62
N MET A 147 5.26 -3.82 -3.70
CA MET A 147 5.72 -3.43 -5.03
C MET A 147 4.58 -3.47 -6.06
N VAL A 148 4.72 -2.63 -7.09
CA VAL A 148 3.89 -2.72 -8.29
C VAL A 148 4.48 -3.81 -9.21
N ALA A 149 3.82 -4.96 -9.27
CA ALA A 149 4.23 -6.10 -10.07
C ALA A 149 3.38 -6.23 -11.36
N THR A 150 3.89 -6.96 -12.35
CA THR A 150 3.18 -7.28 -13.60
C THR A 150 2.87 -8.77 -13.66
N ASN A 151 1.66 -9.15 -14.04
CA ASN A 151 1.34 -10.56 -14.32
C ASN A 151 2.03 -11.00 -15.61
N GLY A 152 3.16 -11.72 -15.51
CA GLY A 152 3.96 -12.08 -16.67
C GLY A 152 4.53 -10.86 -17.39
N LEU A 153 4.75 -10.96 -18.70
CA LEU A 153 5.38 -9.89 -19.49
C LEU A 153 4.42 -8.75 -19.85
N LEU A 154 3.15 -9.08 -20.13
CA LEU A 154 2.16 -8.16 -20.72
C LEU A 154 0.85 -8.06 -19.93
N GLY A 155 0.76 -8.73 -18.77
CA GLY A 155 -0.47 -8.74 -18.00
C GLY A 155 -0.72 -7.43 -17.27
N GLU A 156 -1.85 -7.40 -16.57
CA GLU A 156 -2.21 -6.29 -15.70
C GLU A 156 -1.21 -6.11 -14.55
N LYS A 157 -1.07 -4.85 -14.12
CA LYS A 157 -0.30 -4.48 -12.94
C LYS A 157 -1.11 -4.77 -11.68
N TYR A 158 -0.44 -5.18 -10.62
CA TYR A 158 -1.05 -5.51 -9.34
C TYR A 158 -0.09 -5.21 -8.20
N LEU A 159 -0.60 -5.12 -6.97
CA LEU A 159 0.25 -4.94 -5.79
C LEU A 159 0.72 -6.30 -5.26
N LYS A 160 2.02 -6.45 -5.07
CA LYS A 160 2.64 -7.61 -4.45
C LYS A 160 3.24 -7.22 -3.12
N VAL A 161 2.72 -7.80 -2.05
CA VAL A 161 3.29 -7.73 -0.71
C VAL A 161 4.29 -8.86 -0.56
N VAL A 162 5.49 -8.50 -0.13
CA VAL A 162 6.51 -9.46 0.26
C VAL A 162 6.68 -9.33 1.78
N PRO A 163 6.37 -10.40 2.54
CA PRO A 163 6.52 -10.37 4.00
C PRO A 163 7.97 -10.13 4.39
N GLY A 164 8.14 -9.44 5.50
CA GLY A 164 9.44 -9.17 6.08
C GLY A 164 9.92 -10.32 6.97
N GLY A 165 10.96 -10.05 7.75
CA GLY A 165 11.43 -10.94 8.81
C GLY A 165 11.22 -10.33 10.21
N GLY A 166 10.52 -9.19 10.27
CA GLY A 166 10.28 -8.46 11.50
C GLY A 166 9.35 -9.18 12.47
N VAL A 167 9.41 -8.73 13.71
CA VAL A 167 8.58 -9.18 14.84
C VAL A 167 7.41 -8.25 15.11
N ASN A 168 7.50 -7.03 14.58
CA ASN A 168 6.48 -5.99 14.70
C ASN A 168 5.52 -6.08 13.54
N TYR A 169 4.23 -5.96 13.84
CA TYR A 169 3.17 -6.03 12.86
C TYR A 169 2.47 -4.69 12.70
N LEU A 170 2.10 -4.39 11.46
CA LEU A 170 1.27 -3.23 11.15
C LEU A 170 -0.14 -3.42 11.69
N LYS A 171 -0.76 -2.34 12.12
CA LYS A 171 -2.17 -2.32 12.53
C LYS A 171 -3.07 -2.07 11.32
N ARG A 172 -4.34 -2.46 11.46
CA ARG A 172 -5.37 -2.16 10.47
C ARG A 172 -5.49 -0.65 10.29
N GLY A 173 -5.34 -0.15 9.06
CA GLY A 173 -5.37 1.28 8.74
C GLY A 173 -4.00 1.92 8.53
N ASP A 174 -2.92 1.23 8.88
CA ASP A 174 -1.57 1.80 8.82
C ASP A 174 -1.07 1.99 7.37
N VAL A 175 0.02 2.75 7.27
CA VAL A 175 0.73 3.00 6.02
C VAL A 175 1.89 2.02 5.91
N VAL A 176 2.01 1.33 4.77
CA VAL A 176 3.19 0.52 4.44
C VAL A 176 4.30 1.45 3.97
N SER A 177 5.40 1.50 4.73
CA SER A 177 6.51 2.42 4.51
C SER A 177 7.42 2.00 3.35
N ASN A 178 7.71 0.71 3.24
CA ASN A 178 8.65 0.20 2.25
C ASN A 178 7.91 -0.08 0.93
N THR A 179 8.15 0.75 -0.08
CA THR A 179 7.48 0.62 -1.37
C THR A 179 8.46 0.55 -2.53
N GLN A 180 8.04 -0.12 -3.60
CA GLN A 180 8.78 -0.15 -4.85
C GLN A 180 7.83 0.10 -6.03
N GLY A 181 8.07 1.19 -6.74
CA GLY A 181 7.31 1.55 -7.93
C GLY A 181 7.56 0.60 -9.11
N THR A 182 6.77 0.77 -10.16
CA THR A 182 7.03 0.11 -11.44
C THR A 182 8.24 0.74 -12.13
N MET A 183 8.96 -0.05 -12.93
CA MET A 183 9.91 0.45 -13.90
C MET A 183 9.24 0.47 -15.27
N ASP A 184 9.43 1.56 -16.01
CA ASP A 184 8.98 1.64 -17.39
C ASP A 184 9.94 0.82 -18.29
N LEU A 185 9.40 0.23 -19.36
CA LEU A 185 10.19 -0.68 -20.22
C LEU A 185 11.33 0.07 -20.90
N GLU A 186 11.09 1.33 -21.23
CA GLU A 186 12.04 2.28 -21.76
C GLU A 186 13.25 2.44 -20.83
N ASP A 187 13.01 2.61 -19.52
CA ASP A 187 14.07 2.73 -18.51
C ASP A 187 14.87 1.44 -18.36
N LEU A 188 14.20 0.29 -18.45
CA LEU A 188 14.86 -1.01 -18.39
C LEU A 188 15.76 -1.25 -19.63
N ILE A 189 15.25 -0.94 -20.82
CA ILE A 189 16.00 -1.04 -22.07
C ILE A 189 17.19 -0.06 -22.04
N SER A 190 16.96 1.18 -21.59
CA SER A 190 18.01 2.18 -21.41
C SER A 190 19.07 1.68 -20.45
N LYS A 191 18.70 1.19 -19.26
CA LYS A 191 19.63 0.63 -18.27
C LYS A 191 20.43 -0.56 -18.82
N PHE A 192 19.82 -1.37 -19.69
CA PHE A 192 20.49 -2.50 -20.33
C PHE A 192 21.49 -2.05 -21.41
N ILE A 193 21.09 -1.16 -22.33
CA ILE A 193 21.95 -0.64 -23.40
C ILE A 193 23.10 0.21 -22.84
N THR A 194 22.82 0.99 -21.80
CA THR A 194 23.82 1.86 -21.13
C THR A 194 24.67 1.11 -20.10
N GLY A 195 24.45 -0.20 -19.93
CA GLY A 195 25.37 -1.09 -19.21
C GLY A 195 25.28 -1.05 -17.69
N GLY A 196 24.14 -0.64 -17.10
CA GLY A 196 23.82 -0.86 -15.68
C GLY A 196 24.83 -0.34 -14.64
N ALA A 197 25.83 0.45 -15.03
CA ALA A 197 26.85 0.97 -14.14
C ALA A 197 26.40 2.34 -13.60
N GLY A 198 26.18 2.40 -12.30
CA GLY A 198 25.89 3.65 -11.61
C GLY A 198 26.95 4.70 -11.91
N LYS A 199 26.56 5.76 -12.62
CA LYS A 199 27.26 7.03 -12.54
C LYS A 199 26.65 7.76 -11.35
N SER A 200 27.20 7.51 -10.17
CA SER A 200 27.14 8.46 -9.07
C SER A 200 27.65 9.79 -9.62
N THR A 201 26.75 10.74 -9.82
CA THR A 201 27.11 12.12 -10.08
C THR A 201 27.74 12.66 -8.80
N SER A 202 29.03 12.38 -8.59
CA SER A 202 29.85 13.11 -7.64
C SER A 202 30.01 14.52 -8.20
N SER A 203 29.13 15.43 -7.79
CA SER A 203 29.42 16.86 -7.83
C SER A 203 30.49 17.15 -6.79
N SER A 204 31.74 16.81 -7.10
CA SER A 204 32.88 17.38 -6.40
C SER A 204 33.12 18.77 -6.99
N SER A 205 32.78 19.76 -6.19
CA SER A 205 33.34 21.11 -6.25
C SER A 205 34.84 21.06 -6.53
N THR A 206 35.30 21.84 -7.50
CA THR A 206 36.68 22.30 -7.55
C THR A 206 36.65 23.77 -7.96
N GLU A 207 36.48 24.62 -6.95
CA GLU A 207 36.95 25.99 -6.99
C GLU A 207 38.38 26.02 -6.46
N SER A 208 39.35 26.47 -7.27
CA SER A 208 40.07 27.74 -7.03
C SER A 208 41.50 27.77 -7.56
N SER A 209 41.76 28.83 -8.35
CA SER A 209 42.96 29.69 -8.38
C SER A 209 44.27 29.14 -8.98
N ALA A 210 45.06 29.87 -9.77
CA ALA A 210 44.97 31.22 -10.32
C ALA A 210 46.11 31.39 -11.33
N SER A 211 45.89 32.17 -12.40
CA SER A 211 46.93 32.98 -13.03
C SER A 211 46.30 33.97 -14.01
N GLN A 212 46.17 35.22 -13.56
CA GLN A 212 46.05 36.43 -14.39
C GLN A 212 47.45 36.84 -14.88
N PRO A 213 47.60 37.57 -16.00
CA PRO A 213 47.40 39.03 -15.95
C PRO A 213 46.78 39.69 -17.21
N ALA A 214 46.19 40.89 -16.97
CA ALA A 214 46.16 42.12 -17.80
C ALA A 214 45.65 42.03 -19.28
N THR A 215 44.83 42.90 -19.85
CA THR A 215 44.33 44.27 -19.56
C THR A 215 43.20 44.59 -20.56
N ASP A 216 42.41 45.59 -20.19
CA ASP A 216 41.72 46.57 -21.04
C ASP A 216 40.27 46.37 -21.55
N ASP A 217 39.52 47.41 -21.20
CA ASP A 217 38.43 48.07 -21.91
C ASP A 217 36.96 47.65 -21.69
N ALA A 218 36.38 48.40 -20.73
CA ALA A 218 35.24 49.30 -20.93
C ALA A 218 33.81 48.72 -20.84
N GLU A 219 33.21 48.89 -19.67
CA GLU A 219 31.80 49.32 -19.56
C GLU A 219 31.66 50.79 -20.03
N PRO A 220 30.49 51.19 -20.54
CA PRO A 220 29.51 51.80 -19.64
C PRO A 220 28.04 51.38 -19.89
N SER A 221 27.32 51.17 -18.78
CA SER A 221 25.96 51.63 -18.45
C SER A 221 25.01 52.05 -19.59
N PHE A 222 23.73 51.64 -19.53
CA PHE A 222 22.63 52.54 -19.14
C PHE A 222 21.26 51.83 -19.03
N VAL A 223 20.44 52.45 -18.19
CA VAL A 223 19.06 52.20 -17.73
C VAL A 223 18.00 52.36 -18.84
N GLU A 224 16.95 51.52 -18.84
CA GLU A 224 15.51 51.90 -18.70
C GLU A 224 14.66 50.69 -18.31
#